data_AF-A0A2X3FJM9-F1
#
_entry.id   AF-A0A2X3FJM9-F1
#
_cell.length_a   1.000
_cell.length_b   1.000
_cell.length_c   1.000
_cell.angle_alpha   90.00
_cell.angle_beta   90.00
_cell.angle_gamma   90.00
#
_symmetry.space_group_name_H-M   'P 1'
#
loop_
_entity.id
_entity.type
_entity.pdbx_description
1 polymer ?
#
loop_
_entity_poly.entity_id
_entity_poly.type
_entity_poly.pdbx_seq_one_letter_code
_entity_poly.pdbx_strand_id
1 'polypeptide(L)'
;MAILTIGVVPLAGVLPLLTEHIREEQIAHISLLGEMTPDEVMAEYAVGDGEKGLLTLLSNNQLVMVSRQKIERDVRSAIAMLDRQHYDVILLLSSEQLTGFTTHHAILLEPQRIIPPLVASIVDGHQVGVIVPVEEIMPMQRQKWLSLEKSPYYALAKSVYRQRQRAINRR
;
A
#
# COMPACT_ATOMS: atom_id res chain seq x y z
N MET A 1 6.75 -15.79 -7.74
CA MET A 1 6.61 -14.71 -6.73
C MET A 1 5.14 -14.37 -6.58
N ALA A 2 4.70 -13.98 -5.39
CA ALA A 2 3.36 -13.44 -5.15
C ALA A 2 3.44 -11.96 -4.78
N ILE A 3 2.56 -11.13 -5.33
CA ILE A 3 2.31 -9.76 -4.90
C ILE A 3 1.00 -9.76 -4.10
N LEU A 4 1.06 -9.31 -2.85
CA LEU A 4 -0.09 -9.17 -1.98
C LEU A 4 -0.40 -7.69 -1.78
N THR A 5 -1.65 -7.29 -2.03
CA THR A 5 -2.16 -5.94 -1.77
C THR A 5 -3.40 -5.98 -0.88
N ILE A 6 -3.72 -4.86 -0.23
CA ILE A 6 -4.92 -4.74 0.61
C ILE A 6 -6.12 -4.36 -0.27
N GLY A 7 -6.10 -3.14 -0.81
CA GLY A 7 -7.03 -2.70 -1.85
C GLY A 7 -6.39 -2.77 -3.24
N VAL A 8 -6.92 -2.00 -4.17
CA VAL A 8 -6.33 -1.90 -5.51
C VAL A 8 -5.11 -0.99 -5.51
N VAL A 9 -4.01 -1.51 -6.06
CA VAL A 9 -2.79 -0.74 -6.32
C VAL A 9 -2.62 -0.71 -7.83
N PRO A 10 -2.39 0.47 -8.45
CA PRO A 10 -2.07 0.54 -9.87
C PRO A 10 -0.70 -0.10 -10.11
N LEU A 11 -0.70 -1.39 -10.44
CA LEU A 11 0.51 -2.18 -10.66
C LEU A 11 1.26 -1.78 -11.94
N ALA A 12 0.63 -0.99 -12.82
CA ALA A 12 1.25 -0.48 -14.06
C ALA A 12 2.58 0.27 -13.83
N GLY A 13 2.77 0.88 -12.66
CA GLY A 13 4.03 1.55 -12.31
C GLY A 13 5.11 0.64 -11.70
N VAL A 14 4.73 -0.56 -11.24
CA VAL A 14 5.63 -1.48 -10.51
C VAL A 14 5.98 -2.70 -11.36
N LEU A 15 5.01 -3.25 -12.11
CA LEU A 15 5.22 -4.46 -12.91
C LEU A 15 6.38 -4.35 -13.89
N PRO A 16 6.54 -3.26 -14.66
CA PRO A 16 7.66 -3.15 -15.60
C PRO A 16 9.04 -3.34 -14.93
N LEU A 17 9.20 -2.88 -13.68
CA LEU A 17 10.45 -3.00 -12.92
C LEU A 17 10.71 -4.44 -12.46
N LEU A 18 9.64 -5.19 -12.17
CA LEU A 18 9.72 -6.59 -11.79
C LEU A 18 9.93 -7.47 -13.03
N THR A 19 9.24 -7.15 -14.13
CA THR A 19 9.27 -7.93 -15.38
C THR A 19 10.58 -7.85 -16.14
N GLU A 20 11.44 -6.88 -15.80
CA GLU A 20 12.81 -6.83 -16.28
C GLU A 20 13.64 -8.04 -15.80
N HIS A 21 13.28 -8.63 -14.66
CA HIS A 21 14.04 -9.70 -14.02
C HIS A 21 13.23 -10.99 -13.79
N ILE A 22 11.89 -10.89 -13.80
CA ILE A 22 10.97 -12.00 -13.48
C ILE A 22 9.91 -12.10 -14.58
N ARG A 23 9.68 -13.27 -15.16
CA ARG A 23 8.62 -13.40 -16.18
C ARG A 23 7.25 -13.13 -15.59
N GLU A 24 6.39 -12.42 -16.31
CA GLU A 24 5.08 -12.00 -15.83
C GLU A 24 4.21 -13.20 -15.41
N GLU A 25 4.25 -14.32 -16.16
CA GLU A 25 3.52 -15.54 -15.81
C GLU A 25 3.95 -16.19 -14.48
N GLN A 26 5.11 -15.77 -13.92
CA GLN A 26 5.62 -16.23 -12.62
C GLN A 26 5.24 -15.28 -11.46
N ILE A 27 4.47 -14.24 -11.75
CA ILE A 27 4.01 -13.25 -10.77
C ILE A 27 2.50 -13.45 -10.54
N ALA A 28 2.14 -13.98 -9.38
CA ALA A 28 0.75 -14.05 -8.95
C ALA A 28 0.35 -12.74 -8.25
N HIS A 29 -0.83 -12.19 -8.57
CA HIS A 29 -1.37 -11.00 -7.91
C HIS A 29 -2.56 -11.39 -7.04
N ILE A 30 -2.48 -11.03 -5.75
CA ILE A 30 -3.51 -11.29 -4.77
C ILE A 30 -3.88 -9.96 -4.13
N SER A 31 -5.16 -9.59 -4.19
CA SER A 31 -5.70 -8.43 -3.50
C SER A 31 -6.70 -8.90 -2.45
N LEU A 32 -6.50 -8.52 -1.19
CA LEU A 32 -7.35 -8.95 -0.08
C LEU A 32 -8.81 -8.51 -0.28
N LEU A 33 -9.02 -7.27 -0.72
CA LEU A 33 -10.34 -6.67 -0.91
C LEU A 33 -10.73 -6.51 -2.39
N GLY A 34 -9.91 -7.00 -3.33
CA GLY A 34 -10.02 -6.65 -4.75
C GLY A 34 -11.36 -7.04 -5.40
N GLU A 35 -11.88 -8.20 -5.02
CA GLU A 35 -13.13 -8.76 -5.56
C GLU A 35 -14.37 -8.40 -4.72
N MET A 36 -14.19 -7.74 -3.57
CA MET A 36 -15.29 -7.38 -2.69
C MET A 36 -15.97 -6.09 -3.14
N THR A 37 -17.30 -6.06 -3.05
CA THR A 37 -18.09 -4.85 -3.20
C THR A 37 -17.88 -3.93 -1.97
N PRO A 38 -18.13 -2.61 -2.09
CA PRO A 38 -18.06 -1.71 -0.95
C PRO A 38 -18.94 -2.14 0.22
N ASP A 39 -20.14 -2.66 -0.05
CA ASP A 39 -21.07 -3.09 0.99
C ASP A 39 -20.53 -4.32 1.75
N GLU A 40 -19.93 -5.29 1.04
CA GLU A 40 -19.25 -6.43 1.66
C GLU A 40 -18.03 -5.99 2.47
N VAL A 41 -17.23 -5.07 1.93
CA VAL A 41 -16.08 -4.49 2.65
C VAL A 41 -16.56 -3.81 3.94
N MET A 42 -17.63 -3.03 3.89
CA MET A 42 -18.16 -2.37 5.09
C MET A 42 -18.79 -3.37 6.07
N ALA A 43 -19.45 -4.42 5.59
CA ALA A 43 -20.01 -5.45 6.45
C ALA A 43 -18.91 -6.20 7.24
N GLU A 44 -17.80 -6.53 6.59
CA GLU A 44 -16.73 -7.33 7.20
C GLU A 44 -15.67 -6.48 7.89
N TYR A 45 -15.25 -5.39 7.25
CA TYR A 45 -14.08 -4.59 7.62
C TYR A 45 -14.41 -3.19 8.16
N ALA A 46 -15.67 -2.86 8.47
CA ALA A 46 -15.97 -1.62 9.17
C ALA A 46 -15.12 -1.48 10.45
N VAL A 47 -14.69 -0.24 10.72
CA VAL A 47 -13.95 0.11 11.94
C VAL A 47 -14.89 -0.05 13.14
N GLY A 48 -14.55 -0.97 14.04
CA GLY A 48 -15.25 -1.15 15.31
C GLY A 48 -14.78 -0.21 16.42
N ASP A 49 -15.40 -0.32 17.58
CA ASP A 49 -15.06 0.49 18.75
C ASP A 49 -13.61 0.24 19.20
N GLY A 50 -12.84 1.32 19.30
CA GLY A 50 -11.43 1.28 19.69
C GLY A 50 -10.47 0.76 18.61
N GLU A 51 -10.98 0.38 17.43
CA GLU A 51 -10.15 -0.01 16.29
C GLU A 51 -9.56 1.21 15.57
N LYS A 52 -8.45 1.00 14.86
CA LYS A 52 -7.82 2.06 14.07
C LYS A 52 -8.31 1.97 12.63
N GLY A 53 -8.63 3.11 12.03
CA GLY A 53 -8.95 3.19 10.61
C GLY A 53 -7.69 3.08 9.74
N LEU A 54 -7.81 2.38 8.62
CA LEU A 54 -6.86 2.31 7.53
C LEU A 54 -7.55 2.80 6.25
N LEU A 55 -7.05 3.89 5.66
CA LEU A 55 -7.60 4.42 4.42
C LEU A 55 -7.23 3.52 3.24
N THR A 56 -8.24 2.94 2.59
CA THR A 56 -8.05 1.94 1.52
C THR A 56 -8.82 2.31 0.26
N LEU A 57 -8.17 2.16 -0.89
CA LEU A 57 -8.78 2.35 -2.21
C LEU A 57 -9.34 1.02 -2.72
N LEU A 58 -10.64 0.99 -3.01
CA LEU A 58 -11.32 -0.17 -3.59
C LEU A 58 -11.30 -0.15 -5.12
N SER A 59 -11.66 -1.27 -5.74
CA SER A 59 -11.66 -1.47 -7.20
C SER A 59 -12.57 -0.51 -7.97
N ASN A 60 -13.60 0.03 -7.33
CA ASN A 60 -14.48 1.06 -7.89
C ASN A 60 -13.97 2.50 -7.68
N ASN A 61 -12.69 2.67 -7.31
CA ASN A 61 -12.05 3.94 -7.00
C ASN A 61 -12.63 4.69 -5.80
N GLN A 62 -13.41 4.04 -4.92
CA GLN A 62 -13.82 4.63 -3.65
C GLN A 62 -12.73 4.48 -2.60
N LEU A 63 -12.49 5.56 -1.85
CA LEU A 63 -11.69 5.53 -0.63
C LEU A 63 -12.61 5.26 0.55
N VAL A 64 -12.34 4.18 1.28
CA VAL A 64 -13.08 3.77 2.47
C VAL A 64 -12.14 3.64 3.66
N MET A 65 -12.69 3.80 4.86
CA MET A 65 -11.96 3.56 6.10
C MET A 65 -12.29 2.16 6.60
N VAL A 66 -11.29 1.28 6.64
CA VAL A 66 -11.43 -0.10 7.13
C VAL A 66 -10.68 -0.32 8.42
N SER A 67 -11.06 -1.32 9.20
CA SER A 67 -10.38 -1.71 10.43
C SER A 67 -8.98 -2.24 10.15
N ARG A 68 -7.98 -1.53 10.67
CA ARG A 68 -6.58 -1.94 10.59
C ARG A 68 -6.36 -3.33 11.21
N GLN A 69 -7.00 -3.60 12.34
CA GLN A 69 -6.87 -4.86 13.07
C GLN A 69 -7.38 -6.05 12.25
N LYS A 70 -8.55 -5.90 11.60
CA LYS A 70 -9.12 -6.94 10.73
C LYS A 70 -8.26 -7.15 9.49
N ILE A 71 -7.77 -6.07 8.88
CA ILE A 71 -6.83 -6.15 7.76
C ILE A 71 -5.53 -6.86 8.16
N GLU A 72 -4.90 -6.51 9.29
CA GLU A 72 -3.68 -7.19 9.75
C GLU A 72 -3.92 -8.68 10.04
N ARG A 73 -5.10 -9.05 10.58
CA ARG A 73 -5.49 -10.45 10.75
C ARG A 73 -5.53 -11.19 9.41
N ASP A 74 -6.21 -10.64 8.41
CA ASP A 74 -6.47 -11.37 7.17
C ASP A 74 -5.28 -11.32 6.21
N VAL A 75 -4.48 -10.24 6.22
CA VAL A 75 -3.16 -10.21 5.57
C VAL A 75 -2.24 -11.28 6.15
N ARG A 76 -2.23 -11.49 7.47
CA ARG A 76 -1.44 -12.56 8.10
C ARG A 76 -1.88 -13.94 7.61
N SER A 77 -3.18 -14.18 7.52
CA SER A 77 -3.73 -15.43 6.98
C SER A 77 -3.35 -15.64 5.51
N ALA A 78 -3.43 -14.58 4.68
CA ALA A 78 -3.04 -14.63 3.28
C ALA A 78 -1.53 -14.93 3.10
N ILE A 79 -0.67 -14.27 3.89
CA ILE A 79 0.78 -14.53 3.88
C ILE A 79 1.06 -15.99 4.26
N ALA A 80 0.43 -16.51 5.32
CA ALA A 80 0.61 -17.89 5.74
C ALA A 80 0.12 -18.90 4.67
N MET A 81 -0.95 -18.59 3.94
CA MET A 81 -1.42 -19.41 2.82
C MET A 81 -0.40 -19.42 1.67
N LEU A 82 0.08 -18.24 1.26
CA LEU A 82 1.08 -18.11 0.19
C LEU A 82 2.40 -18.81 0.54
N ASP A 83 2.83 -18.71 1.80
CA ASP A 83 4.02 -19.39 2.31
C ASP A 83 3.89 -20.92 2.24
N ARG A 84 2.69 -21.47 2.52
CA ARG A 84 2.39 -22.91 2.35
C ARG A 84 2.26 -23.34 0.89
N GLN A 85 1.93 -22.43 -0.01
CA GLN A 85 1.89 -22.67 -1.46
C GLN A 85 3.30 -22.65 -2.09
N HIS A 86 4.36 -22.57 -1.28
CA HIS A 86 5.75 -22.59 -1.70
C HIS A 86 6.12 -21.45 -2.67
N TYR A 87 5.54 -20.27 -2.49
CA TYR A 87 6.08 -19.06 -3.12
C TYR A 87 7.43 -18.71 -2.48
N ASP A 88 8.48 -18.56 -3.29
CA ASP A 88 9.81 -18.19 -2.77
C ASP A 88 9.86 -16.75 -2.22
N VAL A 89 9.03 -15.87 -2.78
CA VAL A 89 8.98 -14.44 -2.45
C VAL A 89 7.54 -13.98 -2.40
N ILE A 90 7.19 -13.27 -1.33
CA ILE A 90 5.92 -12.57 -1.15
C ILE A 90 6.24 -11.07 -1.03
N LEU A 91 5.78 -10.27 -1.99
CA LEU A 91 5.90 -8.81 -1.99
C LEU A 91 4.62 -8.19 -1.46
N LEU A 92 4.64 -7.66 -0.24
CA LEU A 92 3.50 -6.97 0.36
C LEU A 92 3.51 -5.49 -0.02
N LEU A 93 2.64 -5.11 -0.96
CA LEU A 93 2.45 -3.71 -1.35
C LEU A 93 1.30 -3.10 -0.54
N SER A 94 1.68 -2.32 0.48
CA SER A 94 0.77 -1.59 1.36
C SER A 94 1.10 -0.09 1.35
N SER A 95 0.05 0.73 1.45
CA SER A 95 0.17 2.19 1.62
C SER A 95 0.57 2.57 3.05
N GLU A 96 0.28 1.72 4.04
CA GLU A 96 0.70 1.88 5.44
C GLU A 96 1.70 0.84 5.90
N GLN A 97 2.47 1.18 6.93
CA GLN A 97 3.29 0.22 7.66
C GLN A 97 2.39 -0.69 8.48
N LEU A 98 2.31 -1.95 8.11
CA LEU A 98 1.74 -3.03 8.90
C LEU A 98 2.88 -3.79 9.60
N THR A 99 2.60 -4.48 10.70
CA THR A 99 3.66 -5.12 11.50
C THR A 99 3.25 -6.52 11.97
N GLY A 100 4.25 -7.31 12.38
CA GLY A 100 4.01 -8.63 12.97
C GLY A 100 3.64 -9.72 11.96
N PHE A 101 4.18 -9.63 10.74
CA PHE A 101 4.10 -10.69 9.74
C PHE A 101 5.39 -11.50 9.71
N THR A 102 5.24 -12.82 9.58
CA THR A 102 6.35 -13.77 9.48
C THR A 102 5.99 -14.83 8.47
N THR A 103 7.02 -15.40 7.84
CA THR A 103 6.95 -16.52 6.91
C THR A 103 7.92 -17.60 7.39
N HIS A 104 7.68 -18.85 7.02
CA HIS A 104 8.58 -19.96 7.32
C HIS A 104 9.54 -20.27 6.17
N HIS A 105 9.07 -20.13 4.91
CA HIS A 105 9.85 -20.48 3.72
C HIS A 105 10.08 -19.28 2.81
N ALA A 106 9.02 -18.51 2.52
CA ALA A 106 9.08 -17.37 1.62
C ALA A 106 9.90 -16.21 2.21
N ILE A 107 10.59 -15.46 1.35
CA ILE A 107 11.09 -14.14 1.72
C ILE A 107 9.92 -13.15 1.67
N LEU A 108 9.56 -12.58 2.81
CA LEU A 108 8.57 -11.50 2.89
C LEU A 108 9.25 -10.15 2.64
N LEU A 109 8.99 -9.55 1.48
CA LEU A 109 9.46 -8.22 1.12
C LEU A 109 8.39 -7.17 1.41
N GLU A 110 8.73 -6.21 2.26
CA GLU A 110 7.85 -5.10 2.65
C GLU A 110 8.50 -3.76 2.24
N PRO A 111 8.18 -3.18 1.07
CA PRO A 111 8.83 -1.97 0.59
C PRO A 111 8.71 -0.78 1.54
N GLN A 112 7.65 -0.72 2.35
CA GLN A 112 7.47 0.30 3.38
C GLN A 112 8.55 0.27 4.47
N ARG A 113 9.20 -0.89 4.69
CA ARG A 113 10.29 -1.05 5.67
C ARG A 113 11.67 -0.86 5.04
N ILE A 114 11.79 -1.04 3.73
CA ILE A 114 13.06 -0.98 2.98
C ILE A 114 13.32 0.42 2.43
N ILE A 115 12.31 1.05 1.82
CA ILE A 115 12.48 2.31 1.09
C ILE A 115 12.87 3.49 2.01
N PRO A 116 12.19 3.75 3.15
CA PRO A 116 12.56 4.89 3.99
C PRO A 116 14.02 4.90 4.47
N PRO A 117 14.58 3.82 5.05
CA PRO A 117 15.99 3.82 5.46
C PRO A 117 16.94 3.85 4.27
N LEU A 118 16.60 3.23 3.13
CA LEU A 118 17.42 3.33 1.92
C LEU A 118 17.51 4.79 1.44
N VAL A 119 16.38 5.49 1.33
CA VAL A 119 16.36 6.91 0.97
C VAL A 119 17.15 7.73 1.97
N ALA A 120 16.97 7.50 3.28
CA ALA A 120 17.72 8.19 4.33
C ALA A 120 19.24 8.05 4.14
N SER A 121 19.71 6.87 3.74
CA SER A 121 21.14 6.62 3.48
C SER A 121 21.66 7.30 2.22
N ILE A 122 20.83 7.46 1.19
CA ILE A 122 21.23 8.06 -0.09
C ILE A 122 21.27 9.59 0.01
N VAL A 123 20.30 10.18 0.72
CA VAL A 123 20.16 11.63 0.76
C VAL A 123 21.19 12.29 1.69
N ASP A 124 21.83 11.55 2.60
CA ASP A 124 22.95 12.02 3.43
C ASP A 124 22.72 13.44 4.01
N GLY A 125 21.60 13.63 4.72
CA GLY A 125 21.23 14.91 5.32
C GLY A 125 20.75 16.02 4.34
N HIS A 126 20.65 15.74 3.04
CA HIS A 126 20.12 16.69 2.05
C HIS A 126 18.58 16.83 2.16
N GLN A 127 18.07 17.99 1.72
CA GLN A 127 16.64 18.27 1.74
C GLN A 127 15.91 17.40 0.71
N VAL A 128 14.91 16.65 1.17
CA VAL A 128 14.05 15.82 0.32
C VAL A 128 12.76 16.54 -0.02
N GLY A 129 12.31 16.39 -1.27
CA GLY A 129 10.96 16.75 -1.71
C GLY A 129 10.11 15.51 -1.94
N VAL A 130 8.85 15.51 -1.49
CA VAL A 130 7.89 14.42 -1.66
C VAL A 130 6.66 14.94 -2.39
N ILE A 131 6.35 14.34 -3.54
CA ILE A 131 5.14 14.67 -4.30
C ILE A 131 4.06 13.65 -3.95
N VAL A 132 2.89 14.16 -3.54
CA VAL A 132 1.77 13.35 -3.06
C VAL A 132 0.57 13.50 -4.01
N PRO A 133 -0.12 12.41 -4.41
CA PRO A 133 -1.25 12.48 -5.34
C PRO A 133 -2.47 13.23 -4.78
N VAL A 134 -2.79 13.06 -3.49
CA VAL A 134 -3.94 13.69 -2.83
C VAL A 134 -3.60 14.08 -1.40
N GLU A 135 -4.33 15.05 -0.84
CA GLU A 135 -4.05 15.57 0.51
C GLU A 135 -4.35 14.54 1.61
N GLU A 136 -5.35 13.69 1.40
CA GLU A 136 -5.84 12.71 2.37
C GLU A 136 -4.77 11.71 2.81
N ILE A 137 -3.74 11.47 1.99
CA ILE A 137 -2.64 10.54 2.33
C ILE A 137 -1.42 11.26 2.95
N MET A 138 -1.46 12.57 3.14
CA MET A 138 -0.37 13.34 3.76
C MET A 138 0.04 12.80 5.14
N PRO A 139 -0.88 12.44 6.06
CA PRO A 139 -0.50 11.89 7.36
C PRO A 139 0.39 10.64 7.21
N MET A 140 -0.01 9.72 6.32
CA MET A 140 0.73 8.49 6.02
C MET A 140 2.11 8.79 5.42
N GLN A 141 2.20 9.76 4.50
CA GLN A 141 3.48 10.16 3.92
C GLN A 141 4.41 10.79 4.96
N ARG A 142 3.90 11.65 5.84
CA ARG A 142 4.69 12.22 6.93
C ARG A 142 5.23 11.14 7.86
N GLN A 143 4.39 10.17 8.21
CA GLN A 143 4.79 9.05 9.05
C GLN A 143 5.89 8.19 8.38
N LYS A 144 5.76 7.92 7.08
CA LYS A 144 6.74 7.15 6.30
C LYS A 144 8.15 7.74 6.36
N TRP A 145 8.26 9.07 6.31
CA TRP A 145 9.54 9.77 6.18
C TRP A 145 10.09 10.33 7.51
N LEU A 146 9.55 9.89 8.66
CA LEU A 146 9.99 10.34 9.98
C LEU A 146 11.47 10.05 10.29
N SER A 147 12.07 9.07 9.62
CA SER A 147 13.47 8.69 9.83
C SER A 147 14.48 9.59 9.11
N LEU A 148 14.03 10.53 8.28
CA LEU A 148 14.92 11.49 7.62
C LEU A 148 15.37 12.56 8.61
N GLU A 149 16.64 12.96 8.53
CA GLU A 149 17.21 14.01 9.38
C GLU A 149 16.49 15.36 9.19
N LYS A 150 16.18 15.71 7.93
CA LYS A 150 15.38 16.89 7.58
C LYS A 150 13.98 16.47 7.18
N SER A 151 12.98 17.13 7.76
CA SER A 151 11.59 16.94 7.36
C SER A 151 11.42 17.29 5.88
N PRO A 152 10.78 16.42 5.07
CA PRO A 152 10.58 16.70 3.66
C PRO A 152 9.70 17.92 3.38
N TYR A 153 9.90 18.52 2.21
CA TYR A 153 8.93 19.44 1.63
C TYR A 153 7.91 18.66 0.81
N TYR A 154 6.63 18.91 1.07
CA TYR A 154 5.53 18.19 0.43
C TYR A 154 4.85 19.07 -0.62
N ALA A 155 4.57 18.50 -1.78
CA ALA A 155 3.79 19.15 -2.84
C ALA A 155 2.71 18.20 -3.37
N LEU A 156 1.56 18.74 -3.79
CA LEU A 156 0.52 17.94 -4.43
C LEU A 156 0.78 17.80 -5.94
N ALA A 157 0.56 16.60 -6.48
CA ALA A 157 0.64 16.34 -7.91
C ALA A 157 -0.48 17.10 -8.66
N LYS A 158 -0.10 17.98 -9.59
CA LYS A 158 -1.06 18.82 -10.36
C LYS A 158 -2.05 18.02 -11.21
N SER A 159 -1.75 16.77 -11.58
CA SER A 159 -2.60 15.94 -12.45
C SER A 159 -3.86 15.43 -11.77
N VAL A 160 -3.79 15.09 -10.47
CA VAL A 160 -4.92 14.55 -9.70
C VAL A 160 -5.88 15.67 -9.27
N TYR A 161 -5.34 16.84 -8.89
CA TYR A 161 -6.12 18.02 -8.52
C TYR A 161 -7.06 18.49 -9.66
N ARG A 162 -6.60 18.48 -10.92
CA ARG A 162 -7.43 18.88 -12.08
C ARG A 162 -8.58 17.91 -12.38
N GLN A 163 -8.42 16.61 -12.11
CA GLN A 163 -9.48 15.63 -12.35
C GLN A 163 -10.64 15.80 -11.35
N ARG A 164 -10.33 16.11 -10.08
CA ARG A 164 -11.35 16.39 -9.05
C ARG A 164 -12.14 17.69 -9.32
N GLN A 165 -11.48 18.77 -9.75
CA GLN A 165 -12.18 20.02 -10.11
C GLN A 165 -13.20 19.82 -11.25
N ARG A 166 -12.87 18.96 -12.22
CA ARG A 166 -13.76 18.64 -13.36
C ARG A 166 -14.96 17.79 -12.95
N ALA A 167 -14.84 16.95 -11.93
CA ALA A 167 -15.96 16.17 -11.39
C ALA A 167 -16.91 17.02 -10.55
N ILE A 168 -16.38 18.01 -9.82
CA ILE A 168 -17.17 18.95 -9.00
C ILE A 168 -17.92 19.96 -9.88
N ASN A 169 -17.30 20.47 -10.94
CA ASN A 169 -17.94 21.43 -11.86
C ASN A 169 -18.91 20.80 -12.88
N ARG A 170 -19.23 19.51 -12.75
CA ARG A 170 -20.22 18.78 -13.56
C ARG A 170 -21.48 18.38 -12.77
N ARG A 171 -21.63 18.87 -11.54
CA ARG A 171 -22.86 18.78 -10.76
C ARG A 171 -23.56 20.13 -10.72
#